data_AF-A0AAP5BP61-F1
#
_entry.id   AF-A0AAP5BP61-F1
#
_cell.length_a   1.000
_cell.length_b   1.000
_cell.length_c   1.000
_cell.angle_alpha   90.00
_cell.angle_beta   90.00
_cell.angle_gamma   90.00
#
_symmetry.space_group_name_H-M   'P 1'
#
loop_
_entity.id
_entity.type
_entity.pdbx_description
1 polymer ?
#
loop_
_entity_poly.entity_id
_entity_poly.type
_entity_poly.pdbx_seq_one_letter_code
_entity_poly.pdbx_strand_id
1 'polypeptide(L)'
;MEIVDIFVEYPSGMSIADRATFIHQLETVAPSERLAAILRELAASEAPPAVTAVIGGVSVRLDARLDGTFSVSRESASSKKSRSGFRLFNLGHSWSKDQRQQFGRFAHTLSAASAAGAIGYGHSTTVWTLAAAFNVSALVVLFVLLFFIGMDSMNGE
;
A
#
# COMPACT_ATOMS: atom_id res chain seq x y z
N MET A 1 10.35 16.72 16.79
CA MET A 1 10.91 16.44 15.46
C MET A 1 10.97 14.93 15.33
N GLU A 2 10.52 14.41 14.20
CA GLU A 2 10.41 12.95 13.94
C GLU A 2 11.18 12.62 12.66
N ILE A 3 11.87 11.48 12.63
CA ILE A 3 12.50 10.99 11.38
C ILE A 3 11.44 10.23 10.61
N VAL A 4 11.20 10.64 9.37
CA VAL A 4 10.19 10.08 8.47
C VAL A 4 10.85 9.61 7.17
N ASP A 5 10.28 8.58 6.55
CA ASP A 5 10.69 8.16 5.21
C ASP A 5 10.07 9.09 4.17
N ILE A 6 10.88 9.56 3.22
CA ILE A 6 10.47 10.42 2.10
C ILE A 6 10.70 9.67 0.79
N PHE A 7 9.72 9.76 -0.10
CA PHE A 7 9.73 9.16 -1.43
C PHE A 7 9.50 10.25 -2.48
N VAL A 8 10.41 10.33 -3.44
CA VAL A 8 10.38 11.27 -4.55
C VAL A 8 10.26 10.47 -5.83
N GLU A 9 9.22 10.71 -6.61
CA GLU A 9 8.93 10.02 -7.86
C GLU A 9 8.89 11.02 -9.01
N TYR A 10 9.76 10.82 -9.99
CA TYR A 10 9.83 11.65 -11.18
C TYR A 10 9.00 11.06 -12.32
N PRO A 11 8.42 11.90 -13.20
CA PRO A 11 7.69 11.44 -14.39
C PRO A 11 8.55 10.60 -15.36
N SER A 12 9.87 10.70 -15.27
CA SER A 12 10.84 9.88 -16.02
C SER A 12 10.83 8.39 -15.61
N GLY A 13 10.16 8.05 -14.50
CA GLY A 13 10.19 6.72 -13.87
C GLY A 13 11.31 6.56 -12.84
N MET A 14 12.09 7.62 -12.56
CA MET A 14 13.09 7.61 -11.49
C MET A 14 12.43 7.79 -10.12
N SER A 15 12.76 6.92 -9.17
CA SER A 15 12.30 7.03 -7.77
C SER A 15 13.49 7.12 -6.81
N ILE A 16 13.43 8.06 -5.86
CA ILE A 16 14.43 8.23 -4.81
C ILE A 16 13.74 8.08 -3.45
N ALA A 17 14.25 7.17 -2.62
CA ALA A 17 13.82 6.99 -1.24
C ALA A 17 14.96 7.39 -0.29
N ASP A 18 14.65 8.23 0.71
CA ASP A 18 15.60 8.62 1.75
C ASP A 18 14.85 8.91 3.07
N ARG A 19 15.58 9.36 4.09
CA ARG A 19 15.01 9.86 5.35
C ARG A 19 15.00 11.38 5.39
N ALA A 20 13.95 11.92 6.00
CA ALA A 20 13.75 13.34 6.22
C ALA A 20 13.32 13.61 7.67
N THR A 21 13.38 14.87 8.10
CA THR A 21 12.96 15.29 9.43
C THR A 21 11.63 16.03 9.35
N PHE A 22 10.61 15.51 10.01
CA PHE A 22 9.32 16.17 10.17
C PHE A 22 9.32 17.10 11.38
N ILE A 23 8.91 18.35 11.15
CA ILE A 23 8.81 19.41 12.16
C ILE A 23 7.32 19.68 12.41
N HIS A 24 6.75 19.02 13.44
CA HIS A 24 5.32 19.12 13.77
C HIS A 24 4.81 20.56 13.90
N GLN A 25 5.61 21.46 14.48
CA GLN A 25 5.21 22.86 14.72
C GLN A 25 4.98 23.65 13.42
N LEU A 26 5.67 23.27 12.35
CA LEU A 26 5.64 23.98 11.07
C LEU A 26 4.89 23.20 9.99
N GLU A 27 4.46 21.97 10.28
CA GLU A 27 3.89 21.02 9.30
C GLU A 27 4.82 20.84 8.07
N THR A 28 6.13 20.92 8.30
CA THR A 28 7.15 20.82 7.24
C THR A 28 8.03 19.59 7.39
N VAL A 29 8.41 19.02 6.25
CA VAL A 29 9.38 17.94 6.11
C VAL A 29 10.65 18.53 5.52
N ALA A 30 11.72 18.49 6.29
CA ALA A 30 13.05 18.93 5.89
C ALA A 30 13.85 17.72 5.37
N PRO A 31 14.20 17.67 4.06
CA PRO A 31 15.01 16.60 3.51
C PRO A 31 16.44 16.62 4.08
N SER A 32 17.18 15.51 3.95
CA SER A 32 18.61 15.50 4.23
C SER A 32 19.36 16.45 3.28
N GLU A 33 20.50 17.01 3.71
CA GLU A 33 21.32 17.89 2.85
C GLU A 33 21.73 17.20 1.53
N ARG A 34 22.01 15.89 1.60
CA ARG A 34 22.32 15.07 0.42
C ARG A 34 21.13 14.98 -0.52
N LEU A 35 19.93 14.68 -0.01
CA LEU A 35 18.73 14.62 -0.83
C LEU A 35 18.43 16.00 -1.42
N ALA A 36 18.53 17.07 -0.64
CA ALA A 36 18.34 18.43 -1.13
C ALA A 36 19.33 18.80 -2.26
N ALA A 37 20.59 18.37 -2.17
CA ALA A 37 21.56 18.55 -3.25
C ALA A 37 21.16 17.81 -4.54
N ILE A 38 20.72 16.56 -4.43
CA ILE A 38 20.27 15.76 -5.58
C ILE A 38 19.03 16.38 -6.23
N LEU A 39 18.04 16.78 -5.42
CA LEU A 39 16.81 17.38 -5.92
C LEU A 39 17.06 18.72 -6.63
N ARG A 40 18.04 19.51 -6.14
CA ARG A 40 18.44 20.76 -6.80
C ARG A 40 19.04 20.52 -8.19
N GLU A 41 19.88 19.50 -8.32
CA GLU A 41 20.48 19.14 -9.61
C GLU A 41 19.41 18.64 -10.59
N LEU A 42 18.53 17.74 -10.13
CA LEU A 42 17.46 17.18 -10.96
C LEU A 42 16.40 18.21 -11.34
N ALA A 43 16.18 19.25 -10.52
CA ALA A 43 15.26 20.33 -10.87
C ALA A 43 15.70 21.13 -12.13
N ALA A 44 16.97 21.05 -12.52
CA ALA A 44 17.47 21.71 -13.74
C ALA A 44 17.17 20.92 -15.02
N SER A 45 16.97 19.60 -14.93
CA SER A 45 16.86 18.69 -16.08
C SER A 45 15.52 17.96 -16.15
N GLU A 46 14.84 17.76 -15.03
CA GLU A 46 13.61 16.97 -14.94
C GLU A 46 12.38 17.82 -14.62
N ALA A 47 11.21 17.28 -14.99
CA ALA A 47 9.93 17.85 -14.62
C ALA A 47 9.70 17.70 -13.09
N PRO A 48 8.85 18.55 -12.49
CA PRO A 48 8.59 18.53 -11.04
C PRO A 48 8.16 17.14 -10.55
N PRO A 49 8.84 16.58 -9.53
CA PRO A 49 8.51 15.26 -9.00
C PRO A 49 7.28 15.27 -8.10
N ALA A 50 6.63 14.11 -7.96
CA ALA A 50 5.67 13.85 -6.91
C ALA A 50 6.42 13.44 -5.64
N VAL A 51 6.14 14.11 -4.52
CA VAL A 51 6.82 13.86 -3.24
C VAL A 51 5.81 13.38 -2.21
N THR A 52 6.15 12.30 -1.50
CA THR A 52 5.35 11.76 -0.40
C THR A 52 6.22 11.45 0.81
N ALA A 53 5.65 11.50 2.00
CA ALA A 53 6.33 11.09 3.22
C ALA A 53 5.41 10.24 4.10
N VAL A 54 6.01 9.32 4.86
CA VAL A 54 5.29 8.47 5.81
C VAL A 54 5.35 9.11 7.20
N ILE A 55 4.24 9.72 7.62
CA ILE A 55 4.11 10.39 8.93
C ILE A 55 3.14 9.57 9.78
N GLY A 56 3.58 9.07 10.93
CA GLY A 56 2.74 8.23 11.79
C GLY A 56 2.18 6.97 11.10
N GLY A 57 2.93 6.40 10.14
CA GLY A 57 2.52 5.23 9.36
C GLY A 57 1.55 5.52 8.21
N VAL A 58 1.26 6.79 7.91
CA VAL A 58 0.39 7.19 6.80
C VAL A 58 1.23 7.89 5.74
N SER A 59 1.13 7.45 4.49
CA SER A 59 1.70 8.18 3.34
C SER A 59 0.89 9.44 3.07
N VAL A 60 1.57 10.59 3.11
CA VAL A 60 1.03 11.93 2.92
C VAL A 60 1.75 12.62 1.77
N ARG A 61 1.00 13.31 0.91
CA ARG A 61 1.58 14.06 -0.21
C ARG A 61 2.16 15.38 0.28
N LEU A 62 3.32 15.71 -0.26
CA LEU A 62 4.11 16.86 0.10
C LEU A 62 4.15 17.87 -1.06
N ASP A 63 3.98 19.15 -0.73
CA ASP A 63 4.10 20.27 -1.65
C ASP A 63 5.47 20.92 -1.48
N ALA A 64 6.20 21.08 -2.60
CA ALA A 64 7.51 21.71 -2.60
C ALA A 64 7.41 23.20 -2.26
N ARG A 65 8.33 23.69 -1.41
CA ARG A 65 8.46 25.12 -1.08
C ARG A 65 9.72 25.71 -1.71
N LEU A 66 9.71 27.03 -1.84
CA LEU A 66 10.82 27.81 -2.37
C LEU A 66 12.08 27.77 -1.48
N ASP A 67 11.93 27.39 -0.21
CA ASP A 67 13.02 27.23 0.76
C ASP A 67 13.71 25.87 0.69
N GLY A 68 13.29 24.98 -0.23
CA GLY A 68 13.81 23.63 -0.37
C GLY A 68 13.26 22.63 0.66
N THR A 69 12.31 23.06 1.50
CA THR A 69 11.54 22.17 2.37
C THR A 69 10.23 21.77 1.70
N PHE A 70 9.53 20.84 2.33
CA PHE A 70 8.24 20.37 1.84
C PHE A 70 7.16 20.64 2.89
N SER A 71 6.01 21.19 2.50
CA SER A 71 4.84 21.24 3.39
C SER A 71 3.93 20.05 3.18
N VAL A 72 3.31 19.60 4.27
CA VAL A 72 2.22 18.64 4.21
C VAL A 72 1.04 19.27 3.48
N SER A 73 0.64 18.70 2.34
CA SER A 73 -0.49 19.22 1.56
C SER A 73 -1.78 19.01 2.33
N ARG A 74 -2.47 20.10 2.70
CA ARG A 74 -3.73 20.06 3.48
C ARG A 74 -4.88 19.35 2.75
N GLU A 75 -4.79 19.24 1.42
CA GLU A 75 -5.76 18.50 0.61
C GLU A 75 -5.67 16.97 0.84
N SER A 76 -4.52 16.48 1.33
CA SER A 76 -4.28 15.08 1.70
C SER A 76 -5.05 14.64 2.95
N ALA A 77 -5.53 15.57 3.78
CA ALA A 77 -6.33 15.24 4.95
C ALA A 77 -7.79 14.87 4.59
N SER A 78 -8.27 15.22 3.39
CA SER A 78 -9.66 14.98 2.98
C SER A 78 -9.85 14.02 1.80
N SER A 79 -8.78 13.46 1.21
CA SER A 79 -8.90 12.59 0.02
C SER A 79 -8.40 11.16 0.23
N LYS A 80 -8.70 10.53 1.36
CA LYS A 80 -8.94 9.08 1.35
C LYS A 80 -10.42 8.86 1.61
N LYS A 81 -11.18 8.95 0.50
CA LYS A 81 -12.51 8.36 0.37
C LYS A 81 -12.43 6.99 1.03
N SER A 82 -13.04 6.91 2.22
CA SER A 82 -13.15 5.72 3.03
C SER A 82 -13.76 4.64 2.15
N ARG A 83 -12.91 3.80 1.54
CA ARG A 83 -13.33 2.48 1.08
C ARG A 83 -13.45 1.66 2.36
N SER A 84 -14.60 1.84 2.99
CA SER A 84 -15.16 0.99 4.02
C SER A 84 -15.29 -0.42 3.45
N GLY A 85 -14.20 -1.18 3.51
CA GLY A 85 -14.10 -2.55 3.05
C GLY A 85 -12.81 -3.13 3.57
N PHE A 86 -12.88 -3.76 4.76
CA PHE A 86 -11.86 -4.62 5.34
C PHE A 86 -10.40 -4.09 5.32
N ARG A 87 -10.03 -3.30 6.34
CA ARG A 87 -8.62 -3.02 6.66
C ARG A 87 -7.94 -4.24 7.28
N LEU A 88 -7.68 -5.27 6.48
CA LEU A 88 -6.73 -6.35 6.84
C LEU A 88 -5.37 -6.19 6.12
N PHE A 89 -5.23 -5.14 5.30
CA PHE A 89 -4.23 -5.05 4.22
C PHE A 89 -3.02 -4.15 4.49
N ASN A 90 -2.50 -4.12 5.72
CA ASN A 90 -1.17 -3.53 5.96
C ASN A 90 -0.03 -4.56 5.81
N LEU A 91 -0.33 -5.80 5.38
CA LEU A 91 0.66 -6.80 5.02
C LEU A 91 1.28 -6.45 3.67
N GLY A 92 2.60 -6.25 3.64
CA GLY A 92 3.35 -6.05 2.40
C GLY A 92 3.56 -4.61 1.95
N HIS A 93 3.35 -3.61 2.83
CA HIS A 93 3.63 -2.20 2.50
C HIS A 93 5.12 -1.93 2.20
N SER A 94 6.02 -2.84 2.60
CA SER A 94 7.46 -2.81 2.30
C SER A 94 7.91 -3.87 1.29
N TRP A 95 6.98 -4.58 0.63
CA TRP A 95 7.32 -5.64 -0.31
C TRP A 95 7.62 -5.08 -1.69
N SER A 96 8.64 -5.65 -2.35
CA SER A 96 8.92 -5.35 -3.75
C SER A 96 7.77 -5.82 -4.66
N LYS A 97 7.71 -5.27 -5.88
CA LYS A 97 6.74 -5.66 -6.90
C LYS A 97 6.70 -7.18 -7.11
N ASP A 98 7.85 -7.83 -7.18
CA ASP A 98 7.93 -9.28 -7.37
C ASP A 98 7.37 -10.07 -6.17
N GLN A 99 7.70 -9.66 -4.94
CA GLN A 99 7.17 -10.29 -3.72
C GLN A 99 5.63 -10.18 -3.65
N ARG A 100 5.10 -9.01 -4.00
CA ARG A 100 3.65 -8.77 -4.09
C ARG A 100 2.98 -9.65 -5.15
N GLN A 101 3.62 -9.83 -6.30
CA GLN A 101 3.11 -10.69 -7.38
C GLN A 101 3.14 -12.17 -7.00
N GLN A 102 4.22 -12.64 -6.36
CA GLN A 102 4.31 -14.01 -5.86
C GLN A 102 3.25 -14.30 -4.79
N PHE A 103 3.08 -13.39 -3.83
CA PHE A 103 2.03 -13.52 -2.82
C PHE A 103 0.64 -13.51 -3.43
N GLY A 104 0.37 -12.65 -4.41
CA GLY A 104 -0.92 -12.61 -5.10
C GLY A 104 -1.26 -13.93 -5.80
N ARG A 105 -0.29 -14.53 -6.51
CA ARG A 105 -0.45 -15.86 -7.14
C ARG A 105 -0.68 -16.96 -6.11
N PHE A 106 0.02 -16.90 -4.99
CA PHE A 106 -0.18 -17.83 -3.88
C PHE A 106 -1.60 -17.70 -3.29
N ALA A 107 -2.07 -16.47 -3.03
CA ALA A 107 -3.42 -16.21 -2.55
C ALA A 107 -4.49 -16.72 -3.53
N HIS A 108 -4.33 -16.52 -4.84
CA HIS A 108 -5.22 -17.07 -5.86
C HIS A 108 -5.23 -18.61 -5.89
N THR A 109 -4.09 -19.25 -5.60
CA THR A 109 -4.01 -20.71 -5.51
C THR A 109 -4.79 -21.23 -4.30
N LEU A 110 -4.63 -20.59 -3.13
CA LEU A 110 -5.42 -20.91 -1.93
C LEU A 110 -6.92 -20.62 -2.12
N SER A 111 -7.25 -19.56 -2.87
CA SER A 111 -8.62 -19.27 -3.28
C SER A 111 -9.19 -20.44 -4.09
N ALA A 112 -8.51 -20.87 -5.15
CA ALA A 112 -8.93 -22.01 -5.96
C ALA A 112 -9.07 -23.30 -5.14
N ALA A 113 -8.13 -23.56 -4.22
CA ALA A 113 -8.20 -24.69 -3.30
C ALA A 113 -9.42 -24.61 -2.36
N SER A 114 -9.77 -23.41 -1.88
CA SER A 114 -10.95 -23.20 -1.03
C SER A 114 -12.25 -23.46 -1.80
N ALA A 115 -12.33 -23.03 -3.06
CA ALA A 115 -13.48 -23.33 -3.92
C ALA A 115 -13.62 -24.83 -4.20
N ALA A 116 -12.53 -25.50 -4.56
CA ALA A 116 -12.51 -26.95 -4.75
C ALA A 116 -12.91 -27.70 -3.45
N GLY A 117 -12.41 -27.23 -2.31
CA GLY A 117 -12.77 -27.75 -0.98
C GLY A 117 -14.25 -27.58 -0.68
N ALA A 118 -14.85 -26.41 -0.97
CA ALA A 118 -16.27 -26.18 -0.74
C ALA A 118 -17.15 -27.14 -1.55
N ILE A 119 -16.81 -27.32 -2.83
CA ILE A 119 -17.53 -28.26 -3.72
C ILE A 119 -17.34 -29.70 -3.24
N GLY A 120 -16.11 -30.11 -2.95
CA GLY A 120 -15.80 -31.48 -2.51
C GLY A 120 -16.45 -31.83 -1.17
N TYR A 121 -16.39 -30.92 -0.20
CA TYR A 121 -17.02 -31.11 1.11
C TYR A 121 -18.56 -31.11 1.00
N GLY A 122 -19.13 -30.18 0.23
CA GLY A 122 -20.57 -30.14 -0.02
C GLY A 122 -21.08 -31.41 -0.71
N HIS A 123 -20.35 -31.91 -1.72
CA HIS A 123 -20.73 -33.13 -2.45
C HIS A 123 -20.58 -34.40 -1.61
N SER A 124 -19.61 -34.45 -0.69
CA SER A 124 -19.40 -35.61 0.19
C SER A 124 -20.31 -35.60 1.44
N THR A 125 -21.03 -34.51 1.70
CA THR A 125 -21.92 -34.38 2.85
C THR A 125 -23.28 -35.02 2.57
N THR A 126 -23.56 -36.17 3.20
CA THR A 126 -24.86 -36.87 3.09
C THR A 126 -25.87 -36.41 4.15
N VAL A 127 -25.39 -35.92 5.30
CA VAL A 127 -26.23 -35.40 6.40
C VAL A 127 -25.84 -33.96 6.69
N TRP A 128 -26.77 -33.04 6.45
CA TRP A 128 -26.55 -31.61 6.68
C TRP A 128 -26.79 -31.24 8.14
N THR A 129 -25.68 -31.09 8.87
CA THR A 129 -25.67 -30.49 10.21
C THR A 129 -25.33 -29.01 10.13
N LEU A 130 -25.62 -28.27 11.20
CA LEU A 130 -25.24 -26.84 11.30
C LEU A 130 -23.72 -26.64 11.16
N ALA A 131 -22.92 -27.58 11.69
CA ALA A 131 -21.47 -27.57 11.56
C ALA A 131 -21.02 -27.79 10.10
N ALA A 132 -21.66 -28.72 9.38
CA ALA A 132 -21.36 -28.95 7.96
C ALA A 132 -21.67 -27.71 7.12
N ALA A 133 -22.82 -27.07 7.36
CA ALA A 133 -23.19 -25.81 6.71
C ALA A 133 -22.18 -24.69 7.01
N PHE A 134 -21.73 -24.57 8.26
CA PHE A 134 -20.70 -23.61 8.65
C PHE A 134 -19.37 -23.86 7.92
N ASN A 135 -18.90 -25.11 7.84
CA ASN A 135 -17.64 -25.45 7.17
C ASN A 135 -17.67 -25.09 5.67
N VAL A 136 -18.76 -25.42 4.96
CA VAL A 136 -18.92 -25.03 3.55
C VAL A 136 -18.93 -23.51 3.41
N SER A 137 -19.67 -22.82 4.27
CA SER A 137 -19.74 -21.35 4.25
C SER A 137 -18.38 -20.70 4.50
N ALA A 138 -17.61 -21.24 5.44
CA ALA A 138 -16.26 -20.76 5.74
C ALA A 138 -15.32 -20.91 4.54
N LEU A 139 -15.38 -22.03 3.81
CA LEU A 139 -14.59 -22.23 2.59
C LEU A 139 -14.98 -21.24 1.48
N VAL A 140 -16.28 -20.93 1.33
CA VAL A 140 -16.75 -19.90 0.38
C VAL A 140 -16.25 -18.51 0.79
N VAL A 141 -16.32 -18.17 2.08
CA VAL A 141 -15.80 -16.89 2.59
C VAL A 141 -14.29 -16.79 2.34
N LEU A 142 -13.53 -17.85 2.63
CA LEU A 142 -12.09 -17.89 2.37
C LEU A 142 -11.76 -17.74 0.88
N PHE A 143 -12.52 -18.38 0.00
CA PHE A 143 -12.40 -18.18 -1.45
C PHE A 143 -12.51 -16.70 -1.81
N VAL A 144 -13.59 -16.03 -1.38
CA VAL A 144 -13.83 -14.62 -1.71
C VAL A 144 -12.73 -13.72 -1.16
N LEU A 145 -12.37 -13.89 0.12
CA LEU A 145 -11.34 -13.08 0.76
C LEU A 145 -9.98 -13.25 0.08
N LEU A 146 -9.53 -14.49 -0.13
CA LEU A 146 -8.24 -14.78 -0.77
C LEU A 146 -8.18 -14.30 -2.22
N PHE A 147 -9.30 -14.36 -2.94
CA PHE A 147 -9.39 -13.83 -4.29
C PHE A 147 -9.17 -12.31 -4.32
N PHE A 148 -9.87 -11.55 -3.46
CA PHE A 148 -9.69 -10.11 -3.36
C PHE A 148 -8.29 -9.74 -2.83
N ILE A 149 -7.77 -10.50 -1.86
CA ILE A 149 -6.40 -10.31 -1.36
C ILE A 149 -5.37 -10.47 -2.50
N GLY A 150 -5.53 -11.52 -3.31
CA GLY A 150 -4.64 -11.77 -4.45
C GLY A 150 -4.66 -10.64 -5.48
N MET A 151 -5.87 -10.19 -5.84
CA MET A 151 -6.05 -9.07 -6.78
C MET A 151 -5.45 -7.77 -6.25
N ASP A 152 -5.72 -7.42 -5.00
CA ASP A 152 -5.19 -6.18 -4.40
C ASP A 152 -3.66 -6.23 -4.30
N SER A 153 -3.10 -7.37 -3.89
CA SER A 153 -1.64 -7.55 -3.84
C SER A 153 -0.98 -7.35 -5.20
N MET A 154 -1.62 -7.76 -6.30
CA MET A 154 -1.06 -7.63 -7.65
C MET A 154 -1.31 -6.26 -8.29
N ASN A 155 -2.19 -5.42 -7.72
CA ASN A 155 -2.55 -4.11 -8.24
C ASN A 155 -1.65 -3.01 -7.66
N GLY A 156 -0.85 -2.35 -8.50
CA GLY A 156 0.01 -1.22 -8.13
C GLY A 156 1.39 -1.37 -8.77
N GLU A 157 1.83 -0.32 -9.46
CA GLU A 157 3.17 -0.19 -10.06
C GLU A 157 4.27 -0.23 -9.00
#